data_AF-A0A2E9KA45-F1
#
_entry.id   AF-A0A2E9KA45-F1
#
_cell.length_a   1.000
_cell.length_b   1.000
_cell.length_c   1.000
_cell.angle_alpha   90.00
_cell.angle_beta   90.00
_cell.angle_gamma   90.00
#
_symmetry.space_group_name_H-M   'P 1'
#
loop_
_entity.id
_entity.type
_entity.pdbx_description
1 polymer ?
#
loop_
_entity_poly.entity_id
_entity_poly.type
_entity_poly.pdbx_seq_one_letter_code
_entity_poly.pdbx_strand_id
1 'polypeptide(L)'
;MVKPDMTKSAGHEATFRHLQLTLYAMQSRFEAGISEFELISLLQKPPYSLFDETALRDSLALFRCHFILFHCLYRLQDEWLAEKQGLLNIHTTSIRLETLAGSTETPVLADPLRDYYLDWNNFDSTGKEDVDALIDSFWVKMGSGIHMSADENTINEARNVLEIAPDIRLTRSLIKKQYRHLLHRHHPDKGGENPVAAELVRACEVLLSAVKQEPLA
;
A
#
# COMPACT_ATOMS: atom_id res chain seq x y z
N MET A 1 -1.16 19.42 -21.41
CA MET A 1 -0.79 17.99 -21.55
C MET A 1 -1.91 17.19 -20.91
N VAL A 2 -2.69 16.47 -21.71
CA VAL A 2 -3.77 15.60 -21.19
C VAL A 2 -3.07 14.42 -20.51
N LYS A 3 -3.29 14.27 -19.20
CA LYS A 3 -2.74 13.16 -18.46
C LYS A 3 -3.43 11.87 -18.93
N PRO A 4 -2.67 10.81 -19.24
CA PRO A 4 -3.26 9.59 -19.79
C PRO A 4 -4.10 8.87 -18.73
N ASP A 5 -5.33 8.54 -19.11
CA ASP A 5 -6.26 7.75 -18.30
C ASP A 5 -5.76 6.30 -18.17
N MET A 6 -5.45 5.84 -16.95
CA MET A 6 -4.78 4.56 -16.65
C MET A 6 -5.75 3.35 -16.64
N THR A 7 -6.79 3.35 -17.46
CA THR A 7 -7.92 2.40 -17.33
C THR A 7 -7.82 1.07 -18.09
N LYS A 8 -6.86 0.84 -19.00
CA LYS A 8 -6.83 -0.37 -19.87
C LYS A 8 -5.43 -0.78 -20.35
N SER A 9 -5.05 -2.06 -20.23
CA SER A 9 -3.69 -2.53 -20.57
C SER A 9 -3.18 -2.27 -22.01
N ALA A 10 -4.06 -2.13 -23.01
CA ALA A 10 -3.67 -2.03 -24.42
C ALA A 10 -3.20 -0.64 -24.91
N GLY A 11 -3.34 0.43 -24.11
CA GLY A 11 -3.10 1.82 -24.54
C GLY A 11 -1.78 2.45 -24.07
N HIS A 12 -0.98 1.76 -23.24
CA HIS A 12 -0.01 2.42 -22.36
C HIS A 12 1.42 1.91 -22.48
N GLU A 13 1.76 1.16 -23.53
CA GLU A 13 3.10 0.60 -23.72
C GLU A 13 4.21 1.68 -23.62
N ALA A 14 3.94 2.89 -24.12
CA ALA A 14 4.85 4.03 -24.00
C ALA A 14 5.00 4.56 -22.56
N THR A 15 3.90 4.66 -21.81
CA THR A 15 3.90 5.11 -20.41
C THR A 15 4.58 4.08 -19.51
N PHE A 16 4.29 2.78 -19.72
CA PHE A 16 4.95 1.69 -19.02
C PHE A 16 6.44 1.64 -19.32
N ARG A 17 6.83 1.76 -20.59
CA ARG A 17 8.24 1.84 -20.96
C ARG A 17 8.92 3.02 -20.28
N HIS A 18 8.28 4.18 -20.20
CA HIS A 18 8.86 5.34 -19.53
C HIS A 18 9.01 5.12 -18.02
N LEU A 19 8.01 4.52 -17.36
CA LEU A 19 8.11 4.15 -15.95
C LEU A 19 9.22 3.12 -15.72
N GLN A 20 9.28 2.07 -16.53
CA GLN A 20 10.32 1.03 -16.49
C GLN A 20 11.72 1.66 -16.57
N LEU A 21 11.96 2.52 -17.57
CA LEU A 21 13.24 3.21 -17.74
C LEU A 21 13.56 4.16 -16.57
N THR A 22 12.54 4.84 -16.05
CA THR A 22 12.68 5.73 -14.90
C THR A 22 13.12 4.95 -13.65
N LEU A 23 12.47 3.82 -13.37
CA LEU A 23 12.83 2.95 -12.25
C LEU A 23 14.22 2.36 -12.44
N TYR A 24 14.56 1.89 -13.64
CA TYR A 24 15.90 1.40 -13.95
C TYR A 24 16.98 2.45 -13.62
N ALA A 25 16.74 3.72 -13.96
CA ALA A 25 17.66 4.82 -13.66
C ALA A 25 17.77 5.19 -12.16
N MET A 26 16.87 4.69 -11.30
CA MET A 26 16.85 4.95 -9.85
C MET A 26 17.66 3.92 -9.04
N GLN A 27 18.52 3.13 -9.67
CA GLN A 27 19.32 2.06 -9.02
C GLN A 27 19.91 2.44 -7.65
N SER A 28 20.59 3.58 -7.55
CA SER A 28 21.22 4.03 -6.28
C SER A 28 20.22 4.24 -5.14
N ARG A 29 18.95 4.56 -5.43
CA ARG A 29 17.88 4.65 -4.44
C ARG A 29 17.48 3.27 -3.93
N PHE A 30 17.45 2.27 -4.81
CA PHE A 30 17.18 0.90 -4.41
C PHE A 30 18.34 0.30 -3.63
N GLU A 31 19.58 0.65 -3.94
CA GLU A 31 20.74 0.26 -3.10
C GLU A 31 20.62 0.84 -1.68
N ALA A 32 20.19 2.11 -1.56
CA ALA A 32 19.92 2.73 -0.26
C ALA A 32 18.70 2.12 0.45
N GLY A 33 17.73 1.61 -0.32
CA GLY A 33 16.41 1.19 0.12
C GLY A 33 15.43 2.37 0.10
N ILE A 34 14.24 2.15 -0.47
CA ILE A 34 13.18 3.16 -0.58
C ILE A 34 11.82 2.55 -0.27
N SER A 35 10.96 3.24 0.48
CA SER A 35 9.60 2.75 0.72
C SER A 35 8.72 2.93 -0.53
N GLU A 36 7.65 2.14 -0.65
CA GLU A 36 6.67 2.31 -1.72
C GLU A 36 6.09 3.73 -1.73
N PHE A 37 5.77 4.25 -0.54
CA PHE A 37 5.21 5.58 -0.38
C PHE A 37 6.17 6.67 -0.88
N GLU A 38 7.45 6.58 -0.52
CA GLU A 38 8.47 7.51 -1.00
C GLU A 38 8.64 7.41 -2.51
N LEU A 39 8.66 6.20 -3.06
CA LEU A 39 8.80 5.95 -4.49
C LEU A 39 7.62 6.55 -5.28
N ILE A 40 6.38 6.28 -4.86
CA ILE A 40 5.18 6.86 -5.48
C ILE A 40 5.21 8.39 -5.36
N SER A 41 5.57 8.93 -4.19
CA SER A 41 5.66 10.37 -3.96
C SER A 41 6.68 11.06 -4.86
N LEU A 42 7.79 10.38 -5.19
CA LEU A 42 8.77 10.88 -6.15
C LEU A 42 8.22 10.84 -7.58
N LEU A 43 7.59 9.73 -7.97
CA LEU A 43 7.05 9.53 -9.31
C LEU A 43 5.86 10.45 -9.62
N GLN A 44 5.16 10.96 -8.60
CA GLN A 44 4.12 12.00 -8.75
C GLN A 44 4.71 13.40 -9.03
N LYS A 45 5.91 13.69 -8.52
CA LYS A 45 6.52 15.03 -8.61
C LYS A 45 7.28 15.22 -9.93
N PRO A 46 7.45 16.48 -10.40
CA PRO A 46 8.38 16.79 -11.47
C PRO A 46 9.81 16.34 -11.09
N PRO A 47 10.61 15.81 -12.04
CA PRO A 47 10.39 15.80 -13.49
C PRO A 47 9.57 14.61 -14.02
N TYR A 48 9.21 13.64 -13.19
CA TYR A 48 8.60 12.39 -13.64
C TYR A 48 7.11 12.55 -13.97
N SER A 49 6.32 13.04 -13.01
CA SER A 49 4.87 13.24 -13.15
C SER A 49 4.14 12.04 -13.79
N LEU A 50 4.56 10.83 -13.42
CA LEU A 50 4.09 9.56 -13.97
C LEU A 50 2.79 9.08 -13.34
N PHE A 51 2.54 9.49 -12.09
CA PHE A 51 1.30 9.23 -11.39
C PHE A 51 0.57 10.53 -11.06
N ASP A 52 -0.75 10.44 -11.01
CA ASP A 52 -1.58 11.55 -10.56
C ASP A 52 -1.40 11.84 -9.07
N GLU A 53 -1.42 13.12 -8.70
CA GLU A 53 -1.42 13.56 -7.30
C GLU A 53 -2.63 13.01 -6.52
N THR A 54 -3.71 12.67 -7.23
CA THR A 54 -4.92 12.05 -6.68
C THR A 54 -4.85 10.53 -6.64
N ALA A 55 -3.81 9.90 -7.18
CA ALA A 55 -3.68 8.44 -7.24
C ALA A 55 -3.77 7.78 -5.86
N LEU A 56 -3.39 8.50 -4.80
CA LEU A 56 -3.46 8.01 -3.41
C LEU A 56 -4.80 8.30 -2.71
N ARG A 57 -5.76 8.96 -3.37
CA ARG A 57 -7.02 9.41 -2.74
C ARG A 57 -8.24 8.56 -3.09
N ASP A 58 -8.28 8.03 -4.30
CA ASP A 58 -9.34 7.13 -4.77
C ASP A 58 -8.87 5.67 -4.65
N SER A 59 -9.72 4.78 -4.15
CA SER A 59 -9.39 3.37 -3.88
C SER A 59 -8.96 2.63 -5.13
N LEU A 60 -9.68 2.82 -6.24
CA LEU A 60 -9.34 2.22 -7.52
C LEU A 60 -8.06 2.83 -8.11
N ALA A 61 -7.90 4.16 -8.04
CA ALA A 61 -6.67 4.80 -8.49
C ALA A 61 -5.44 4.33 -7.70
N LEU A 62 -5.59 4.12 -6.38
CA LEU A 62 -4.54 3.59 -5.51
C LEU A 62 -4.19 2.16 -5.92
N PHE A 63 -5.20 1.30 -6.08
CA PHE A 63 -5.01 -0.07 -6.55
C PHE A 63 -4.28 -0.12 -7.89
N ARG A 64 -4.71 0.69 -8.86
CA ARG A 64 -4.07 0.74 -10.18
C ARG A 64 -2.63 1.24 -10.11
N CYS A 65 -2.38 2.29 -9.33
CA CYS A 65 -1.03 2.82 -9.10
C CYS A 65 -0.12 1.76 -8.49
N HIS A 66 -0.59 1.09 -7.44
CA HIS A 66 0.12 0.01 -6.76
C HIS A 66 0.42 -1.14 -7.72
N PHE A 67 -0.59 -1.62 -8.44
CA PHE A 67 -0.45 -2.73 -9.39
C PHE A 67 0.59 -2.43 -10.47
N ILE A 68 0.51 -1.25 -11.10
CA ILE A 68 1.44 -0.84 -12.17
C ILE A 68 2.87 -0.73 -11.63
N LEU A 69 3.05 -0.13 -10.46
CA LEU A 69 4.36 0.01 -9.86
C LEU A 69 4.97 -1.36 -9.56
N PHE A 70 4.22 -2.25 -8.90
CA PHE A 70 4.70 -3.58 -8.54
C PHE A 70 4.96 -4.44 -9.78
N HIS A 71 4.12 -4.35 -10.81
CA HIS A 71 4.38 -4.97 -12.11
C HIS A 71 5.75 -4.56 -12.68
N CYS A 72 6.03 -3.26 -12.73
CA CYS A 72 7.32 -2.76 -13.21
C CYS A 72 8.49 -3.16 -12.32
N LEU A 73 8.32 -3.17 -10.99
CA LEU A 73 9.37 -3.60 -10.05
C LEU A 73 9.70 -5.09 -10.23
N TYR A 74 8.71 -5.96 -10.40
CA TYR A 74 8.95 -7.39 -10.66
C TYR A 74 9.64 -7.62 -12.00
N ARG A 75 9.28 -6.86 -13.03
CA ARG A 75 10.01 -6.90 -14.30
C ARG A 75 11.45 -6.38 -14.17
N LEU A 76 11.67 -5.35 -13.36
CA LEU A 76 13.00 -4.80 -13.09
C LEU A 76 13.87 -5.80 -12.30
N GLN A 77 13.26 -6.55 -11.37
CA GLN A 77 13.91 -7.66 -10.67
C GLN A 77 14.43 -8.71 -11.67
N ASP A 78 13.60 -9.13 -12.62
CA ASP A 78 14.00 -10.08 -13.67
C ASP A 78 15.16 -9.53 -14.52
N GLU A 79 15.09 -8.26 -14.93
CA GLU A 79 16.13 -7.58 -15.73
C GLU A 79 17.47 -7.49 -14.98
N TRP A 80 17.47 -7.01 -13.74
CA TRP A 80 18.71 -6.88 -12.95
C TRP A 80 19.30 -8.21 -12.53
N LEU A 81 18.46 -9.24 -12.31
CA LEU A 81 18.94 -10.59 -12.07
C LEU A 81 19.63 -11.16 -13.32
N ALA A 82 19.04 -10.98 -14.51
CA ALA A 82 19.61 -11.41 -15.78
C ALA A 82 20.93 -10.70 -16.10
N GLU A 83 21.02 -9.40 -15.79
CA GLU A 83 22.22 -8.57 -15.95
C GLU A 83 23.27 -8.78 -14.85
N LYS A 84 22.98 -9.61 -13.83
CA LYS A 84 23.84 -9.86 -12.66
C LYS A 84 24.16 -8.59 -11.85
N GLN A 85 23.26 -7.60 -11.86
CA GLN A 85 23.41 -6.40 -11.05
C GLN A 85 23.08 -6.66 -9.57
N GLY A 86 22.12 -7.55 -9.30
CA GLY A 86 21.67 -7.87 -7.95
C GLY A 86 20.27 -8.47 -7.94
N LEU A 87 19.76 -8.74 -6.75
CA LEU A 87 18.36 -9.13 -6.53
C LEU A 87 17.59 -7.94 -5.94
N LEU A 88 16.51 -7.54 -6.59
CA LEU A 88 15.62 -6.50 -6.08
C LEU A 88 14.59 -7.13 -5.11
N ASN A 89 14.75 -6.90 -3.81
CA ASN A 89 13.78 -7.28 -2.80
C ASN A 89 12.63 -6.26 -2.78
N ILE A 90 11.40 -6.73 -3.01
CA ILE A 90 10.21 -5.88 -3.16
C ILE A 90 9.33 -6.04 -1.92
N HIS A 91 9.43 -5.08 -1.01
CA HIS A 91 8.53 -4.94 0.14
C HIS A 91 7.96 -3.51 0.18
N THR A 92 6.70 -3.36 0.60
CA THR A 92 6.02 -2.05 0.68
C THR A 92 6.77 -1.04 1.57
N THR A 93 7.42 -1.53 2.62
CA THR A 93 8.19 -0.71 3.58
C THR A 93 9.64 -0.47 3.18
N SER A 94 10.20 -1.28 2.29
CA SER A 94 11.58 -1.17 1.83
C SER A 94 11.79 -1.99 0.57
N ILE A 95 11.87 -1.30 -0.56
CA ILE A 95 12.30 -1.85 -1.84
C ILE A 95 13.81 -1.67 -1.93
N ARG A 96 14.56 -2.78 -1.97
CA ARG A 96 16.04 -2.75 -1.88
C ARG A 96 16.71 -3.63 -2.92
N LEU A 97 17.72 -3.10 -3.59
CA LEU A 97 18.63 -3.87 -4.45
C LEU A 97 19.79 -4.41 -3.61
N GLU A 98 19.94 -5.72 -3.57
CA GLU A 98 21.03 -6.40 -2.89
C GLU A 98 22.02 -6.98 -3.89
N THR A 99 23.31 -6.79 -3.65
CA THR A 99 24.36 -7.36 -4.48
C THR A 99 24.42 -8.87 -4.28
N LEU A 100 24.49 -9.61 -5.38
CA LEU A 100 24.69 -11.05 -5.35
C LEU A 100 26.13 -11.33 -4.90
N ALA A 101 26.35 -11.47 -3.59
CA ALA A 101 27.61 -11.98 -3.06
C ALA A 101 27.82 -13.40 -3.60
N GLY A 102 28.99 -13.63 -4.22
CA GLY A 102 29.26 -14.88 -4.94
C GLY A 102 29.03 -16.11 -4.06
N SER A 103 28.20 -17.05 -4.56
CA SER A 103 27.66 -18.26 -3.91
C SER A 103 26.37 -17.97 -3.14
N THR A 104 25.21 -18.55 -3.44
CA THR A 104 24.84 -19.79 -4.12
C THR A 104 23.32 -19.70 -4.32
N GLU A 105 22.81 -20.15 -5.46
CA GLU A 105 21.39 -20.47 -5.71
C GLU A 105 20.40 -19.77 -4.76
N THR A 106 20.02 -18.53 -5.08
CA THR A 106 18.82 -17.95 -4.48
C THR A 106 17.68 -18.89 -4.84
N PRO A 107 17.07 -19.58 -3.87
CA PRO A 107 15.92 -20.41 -4.18
C PRO A 107 14.89 -19.46 -4.77
N VAL A 108 14.46 -19.75 -6.00
CA VAL A 108 13.26 -19.12 -6.56
C VAL A 108 12.11 -19.67 -5.71
N LEU A 109 11.93 -19.09 -4.53
CA LEU A 109 10.74 -19.31 -3.74
C LEU A 109 9.59 -18.86 -4.62
N ALA A 110 8.57 -19.73 -4.73
CA ALA A 110 7.34 -19.32 -5.35
C ALA A 110 6.88 -18.03 -4.66
N ASP A 111 6.75 -16.96 -5.45
CA ASP A 111 6.25 -15.68 -4.99
C ASP A 111 4.84 -15.50 -5.57
N PRO A 112 3.78 -15.88 -4.84
CA PRO A 112 2.41 -15.72 -5.31
C PRO A 112 2.05 -14.25 -5.61
N LEU A 113 2.73 -13.28 -4.97
CA LEU A 113 2.52 -11.86 -5.28
C LEU A 113 3.10 -11.53 -6.65
N ARG A 114 4.27 -12.07 -7.00
CA ARG A 114 4.84 -11.94 -8.34
C ARG A 114 3.88 -12.43 -9.40
N ASP A 115 3.33 -13.63 -9.23
CA ASP A 115 2.38 -14.20 -10.19
C ASP A 115 1.13 -13.33 -10.32
N TYR A 116 0.65 -12.77 -9.21
CA TYR A 116 -0.49 -11.85 -9.20
C TYR A 116 -0.21 -10.55 -9.97
N TYR A 117 0.93 -9.89 -9.74
CA TYR A 117 1.27 -8.60 -10.37
C TYR A 117 1.74 -8.71 -11.83
N LEU A 118 2.21 -9.88 -12.25
CA LEU A 118 2.57 -10.12 -13.65
C LEU A 118 1.36 -10.53 -14.52
N ASP A 119 0.24 -10.91 -13.92
CA ASP A 119 -0.98 -11.24 -14.63
C ASP A 119 -1.91 -10.01 -14.78
N TRP A 120 -1.93 -9.45 -15.99
CA TRP A 120 -2.78 -8.31 -16.35
C TRP A 120 -4.28 -8.60 -16.22
N ASN A 121 -4.70 -9.86 -16.22
CA ASN A 121 -6.11 -10.18 -15.97
C ASN A 121 -6.54 -9.72 -14.57
N ASN A 122 -5.65 -9.76 -13.57
CA ASN A 122 -5.94 -9.24 -12.24
C ASN A 122 -6.16 -7.72 -12.24
N PHE A 123 -5.46 -6.98 -13.11
CA PHE A 123 -5.65 -5.55 -13.27
C PHE A 123 -6.95 -5.23 -14.02
N ASP A 124 -7.19 -5.88 -15.15
CA ASP A 124 -8.31 -5.59 -16.04
C ASP A 124 -9.66 -6.06 -15.45
N SER A 125 -9.65 -7.09 -14.60
CA SER A 125 -10.86 -7.63 -13.95
C SER A 125 -11.20 -6.98 -12.61
N THR A 126 -10.30 -6.19 -12.01
CA THR A 126 -10.53 -5.55 -10.72
C THR A 126 -11.16 -4.17 -10.90
N GLY A 127 -12.47 -4.09 -10.65
CA GLY A 127 -13.25 -2.85 -10.71
C GLY A 127 -13.24 -2.06 -9.41
N LYS A 128 -13.91 -0.90 -9.41
CA LYS A 128 -14.05 -0.07 -8.20
C LYS A 128 -14.80 -0.82 -7.11
N GLU A 129 -15.90 -1.49 -7.47
CA GLU A 129 -16.71 -2.24 -6.51
C GLU A 129 -15.92 -3.36 -5.85
N ASP A 130 -15.04 -4.04 -6.60
CA ASP A 130 -14.21 -5.13 -6.07
C ASP A 130 -13.18 -4.61 -5.06
N VAL A 131 -12.52 -3.48 -5.37
CA VAL A 131 -11.55 -2.84 -4.46
C VAL A 131 -12.26 -2.34 -3.20
N ASP A 132 -13.41 -1.69 -3.34
CA ASP A 132 -14.16 -1.18 -2.20
C ASP A 132 -14.67 -2.33 -1.32
N ALA A 133 -15.16 -3.43 -1.92
CA ALA A 133 -15.56 -4.64 -1.21
C ALA A 133 -14.39 -5.31 -0.48
N LEU A 134 -13.20 -5.35 -1.10
CA LEU A 134 -11.98 -5.86 -0.47
C LEU A 134 -11.62 -5.03 0.77
N ILE A 135 -11.59 -3.70 0.64
CA ILE A 135 -11.31 -2.78 1.74
C ILE A 135 -12.35 -2.94 2.85
N ASP A 136 -13.63 -3.03 2.51
CA ASP A 136 -14.68 -3.18 3.51
C ASP A 136 -14.63 -4.53 4.23
N SER A 137 -14.30 -5.62 3.52
CA SER A 137 -14.11 -6.94 4.14
C SER A 137 -12.98 -6.93 5.17
N PHE A 138 -11.92 -6.16 4.93
CA PHE A 138 -10.82 -5.96 5.87
C PHE A 138 -11.31 -5.27 7.15
N TRP A 139 -12.08 -4.18 7.03
CA TRP A 139 -12.62 -3.46 8.19
C TRP A 139 -13.62 -4.29 9.00
N VAL A 140 -14.42 -5.13 8.33
CA VAL A 140 -15.32 -6.07 9.00
C VAL A 140 -14.51 -7.05 9.84
N LYS A 141 -13.49 -7.70 9.25
CA LYS A 141 -12.63 -8.65 9.97
C LYS A 141 -11.91 -7.99 11.15
N MET A 142 -11.40 -6.77 10.97
CA MET A 142 -10.74 -5.99 12.01
C MET A 142 -11.68 -5.72 13.19
N GLY A 143 -12.92 -5.30 12.94
CA GLY A 143 -13.90 -5.08 14.01
C GLY A 143 -14.47 -6.36 14.64
N SER A 144 -14.38 -7.51 13.97
CA SER A 144 -14.91 -8.80 14.45
C SER A 144 -13.93 -9.59 15.33
N GLY A 145 -12.66 -9.19 15.41
CA GLY A 145 -11.64 -9.89 16.21
C GLY A 145 -11.81 -9.76 17.73
N ILE A 146 -12.60 -8.78 18.20
CA ILE A 146 -12.81 -8.51 19.63
C ILE A 146 -14.27 -8.81 19.99
N HIS A 147 -14.53 -10.03 20.44
CA HIS A 147 -15.83 -10.48 20.97
C HIS A 147 -16.04 -10.14 22.46
N MET A 148 -15.28 -9.20 23.01
CA MET A 148 -15.46 -8.72 24.38
C MET A 148 -16.09 -7.34 24.34
N SER A 149 -17.19 -7.16 25.05
CA SER A 149 -17.80 -5.86 25.32
C SER A 149 -16.74 -4.94 25.92
N ALA A 150 -16.10 -4.09 25.10
CA ALA A 150 -15.14 -3.12 25.57
C ALA A 150 -15.84 -2.21 26.59
N ASP A 151 -15.25 -2.07 27.77
CA ASP A 151 -15.78 -1.17 28.78
C ASP A 151 -15.55 0.30 28.36
N GLU A 152 -16.23 1.22 29.05
CA GLU A 152 -16.17 2.64 28.73
C GLU A 152 -14.74 3.22 28.83
N ASN A 153 -13.91 2.66 29.73
CA ASN A 153 -12.51 3.03 29.87
C ASN A 153 -11.69 2.64 28.63
N THR A 154 -11.81 1.40 28.15
CA THR A 154 -11.12 0.90 26.95
C THR A 154 -11.52 1.71 25.71
N ILE A 155 -12.80 2.10 25.60
CA ILE A 155 -13.28 2.96 24.50
C ILE A 155 -12.66 4.37 24.59
N ASN A 156 -12.59 4.96 25.79
CA ASN A 156 -11.99 6.28 25.98
C ASN A 156 -10.48 6.29 25.74
N GLU A 157 -9.76 5.24 26.15
CA GLU A 157 -8.35 5.05 25.82
C GLU A 157 -8.14 4.97 24.30
N ALA A 158 -8.94 4.14 23.61
CA ALA A 158 -8.86 4.01 22.16
C ALA A 158 -9.19 5.32 21.42
N ARG A 159 -10.10 6.15 21.96
CA ARG A 159 -10.37 7.51 21.44
C ARG A 159 -9.17 8.43 21.59
N ASN A 160 -8.47 8.38 22.71
CA ASN A 160 -7.26 9.17 22.93
C ASN A 160 -6.16 8.77 21.94
N VAL A 161 -5.95 7.46 21.74
CA VAL A 161 -4.98 6.94 20.76
C VAL A 161 -5.30 7.39 19.35
N LEU A 162 -6.58 7.42 18.97
CA LEU A 162 -7.02 7.88 17.64
C LEU A 162 -7.25 9.40 17.54
N GLU A 163 -6.87 10.17 18.57
CA GLU A 163 -7.05 11.63 18.64
C GLU A 163 -8.51 12.06 18.37
N ILE A 164 -9.49 11.28 18.85
CA ILE A 164 -10.93 11.57 18.72
C ILE A 164 -11.45 12.19 20.03
N ALA A 165 -11.98 13.41 19.95
CA ALA A 165 -12.52 14.10 21.11
C ALA A 165 -13.74 13.39 21.70
N PRO A 166 -13.94 13.45 23.05
CA PRO A 166 -14.95 12.66 23.74
C PRO A 166 -16.40 13.04 23.40
N ASP A 167 -16.62 14.26 22.92
CA ASP A 167 -17.90 14.82 22.51
C ASP A 167 -18.32 14.43 21.08
N ILE A 168 -17.41 13.90 20.26
CA ILE A 168 -17.69 13.55 18.86
C ILE A 168 -18.32 12.16 18.76
N ARG A 169 -19.54 12.06 18.22
CA ARG A 169 -20.18 10.75 17.95
C ARG A 169 -19.29 9.87 17.08
N LEU A 170 -18.99 8.66 17.57
CA LEU A 170 -18.23 7.66 16.83
C LEU A 170 -19.03 7.18 15.61
N THR A 171 -18.39 7.23 14.45
CA THR A 171 -18.89 6.66 13.20
C THR A 171 -17.77 5.86 12.54
N ARG A 172 -18.10 4.80 11.79
CA ARG A 172 -17.10 4.01 11.07
C ARG A 172 -16.25 4.86 10.14
N SER A 173 -16.86 5.81 9.43
CA SER A 173 -16.16 6.74 8.52
C SER A 173 -15.11 7.58 9.26
N LEU A 174 -15.46 8.13 10.43
CA LEU A 174 -14.54 8.91 11.26
C LEU A 174 -13.35 8.06 11.75
N ILE A 175 -13.64 6.86 12.28
CA ILE A 175 -12.60 5.95 12.80
C ILE A 175 -11.63 5.56 11.68
N LYS A 176 -12.14 5.10 10.52
CA LYS A 176 -11.32 4.77 9.34
C LYS A 176 -10.50 5.97 8.86
N LYS A 177 -11.03 7.19 8.93
CA LYS A 177 -10.32 8.41 8.53
C LYS A 177 -9.17 8.74 9.47
N GLN A 178 -9.42 8.75 10.78
CA GLN A 178 -8.37 9.08 11.77
C GLN A 178 -7.29 8.01 11.85
N TYR A 179 -7.66 6.73 11.80
CA TYR A 179 -6.68 5.66 11.72
C TYR A 179 -5.74 5.83 10.52
N ARG A 180 -6.28 6.06 9.31
CA ARG A 180 -5.45 6.28 8.10
C ARG A 180 -4.53 7.48 8.24
N HIS A 181 -5.05 8.58 8.78
CA HIS A 181 -4.29 9.82 8.99
C HIS A 181 -3.13 9.62 9.97
N LEU A 182 -3.38 8.93 11.08
CA LEU A 182 -2.36 8.65 12.09
C LEU A 182 -1.34 7.62 11.61
N LEU A 183 -1.78 6.56 10.93
CA LEU A 183 -0.87 5.59 10.34
C LEU A 183 0.08 6.22 9.32
N HIS A 184 -0.42 7.15 8.50
CA HIS A 184 0.42 7.93 7.59
C HIS A 184 1.36 8.90 8.32
N ARG A 185 0.91 9.55 9.40
CA ARG A 185 1.75 10.43 10.22
C ARG A 185 2.89 9.66 10.90
N HIS A 186 2.62 8.44 11.33
CA HIS A 186 3.54 7.57 12.06
C HIS A 186 4.15 6.48 11.18
N HIS A 187 4.20 6.70 9.85
CA HIS A 187 4.63 5.69 8.86
C HIS A 187 5.94 5.03 9.28
N PRO A 188 6.07 3.69 9.14
CA PRO A 188 7.23 2.92 9.60
C PRO A 188 8.55 3.17 8.83
N ASP A 189 8.68 4.28 8.11
CA ASP A 189 9.86 4.71 7.31
C ASP A 189 11.13 4.98 8.13
N LYS A 190 11.20 4.48 9.36
CA LYS A 190 12.37 4.49 10.24
C LYS A 190 12.77 3.11 10.76
N GLY A 191 12.36 2.02 10.09
CA GLY A 191 13.05 0.72 10.17
C GLY A 191 12.87 -0.09 11.47
N GLY A 192 11.69 -0.08 12.08
CA GLY A 192 11.38 -0.95 13.23
C GLY A 192 9.90 -1.27 13.37
N GLU A 193 9.56 -2.31 14.14
CA GLU A 193 8.21 -2.51 14.66
C GLU A 193 7.84 -1.25 15.44
N ASN A 194 6.95 -0.43 14.89
CA ASN A 194 6.53 0.77 15.57
C ASN A 194 5.45 0.36 16.59
N PRO A 195 5.72 0.40 17.92
CA PRO A 195 4.69 0.13 18.92
C PRO A 195 3.44 0.99 18.71
N VAL A 196 3.61 2.19 18.11
CA VAL A 196 2.52 3.09 17.72
C VAL A 196 1.59 2.47 16.66
N ALA A 197 2.10 1.73 15.68
CA ALA A 197 1.25 1.11 14.65
C ALA A 197 0.37 0.01 15.26
N ALA A 198 0.95 -0.83 16.11
CA ALA A 198 0.21 -1.87 16.82
C ALA A 198 -0.84 -1.26 17.77
N GLU A 199 -0.52 -0.14 18.41
CA GLU A 199 -1.44 0.59 19.29
C GLU A 199 -2.60 1.23 18.51
N LEU A 200 -2.32 1.85 17.36
CA LEU A 200 -3.33 2.38 16.44
C LEU A 200 -4.27 1.29 15.93
N VAL A 201 -3.74 0.11 15.59
CA VAL A 201 -4.55 -1.05 15.16
C VAL A 201 -5.50 -1.47 16.28
N ARG A 202 -4.98 -1.72 17.50
CA ARG A 202 -5.81 -2.11 18.66
C ARG A 202 -6.89 -1.07 18.97
N ALA A 203 -6.55 0.21 18.97
CA ALA A 203 -7.52 1.28 19.21
C ALA A 203 -8.61 1.31 18.12
N CYS A 204 -8.24 1.11 16.85
CA CYS A 204 -9.18 1.05 15.75
C CYS A 204 -10.12 -0.16 15.88
N GLU A 205 -9.61 -1.34 16.21
CA GLU A 205 -10.39 -2.56 16.44
C GLU A 205 -11.44 -2.36 17.55
N VAL A 206 -11.03 -1.79 18.68
CA VAL A 206 -11.91 -1.46 19.82
C VAL A 206 -13.02 -0.49 19.40
N LEU A 207 -12.69 0.61 18.71
CA LEU A 207 -13.71 1.57 18.31
C LEU A 207 -14.66 1.00 17.24
N LEU A 208 -14.16 0.17 16.32
CA LEU A 208 -14.98 -0.47 15.30
C LEU A 208 -15.93 -1.53 15.87
N SER A 209 -15.53 -2.25 16.93
CA SER A 209 -16.40 -3.21 17.62
C SER A 209 -17.45 -2.51 18.48
N ALA A 210 -17.13 -1.33 19.05
CA ALA A 210 -18.05 -0.53 19.85
C ALA A 210 -19.14 0.18 19.01
N VAL A 211 -18.85 0.52 17.75
CA VAL A 211 -19.85 1.02 16.82
C VAL A 211 -20.69 -0.15 16.33
N LYS A 212 -21.83 -0.41 17.01
CA LYS A 212 -22.86 -1.39 16.60
C LYS A 212 -23.08 -1.30 15.10
N GLN A 213 -23.26 -2.45 14.44
CA GLN A 213 -23.58 -2.50 13.02
C GLN A 213 -24.86 -1.69 12.77
N GLU A 214 -24.73 -0.43 12.34
CA GLU A 214 -25.84 0.31 11.75
C GLU A 214 -26.19 -0.45 10.47
N PRO A 215 -27.42 -1.00 10.32
CA PRO A 215 -27.81 -1.65 9.09
C PRO A 215 -27.72 -0.63 7.96
N LEU A 216 -27.13 -1.02 6.82
CA LEU A 216 -27.38 -0.31 5.57
C LEU A 216 -28.90 -0.26 5.40
N ALA A 217 -29.45 0.96 5.37
CA ALA A 217 -30.81 1.20 4.90
C ALA A 217 -30.89 0.93 3.39
#